data_AF-A0A3M1HYL1-F1
#
_entry.id   AF-A0A3M1HYL1-F1
#
_cell.length_a   1.000
_cell.length_b   1.000
_cell.length_c   1.000
_cell.angle_alpha   90.00
_cell.angle_beta   90.00
_cell.angle_gamma   90.00
#
_symmetry.space_group_name_H-M   'P 1'
#
loop_
_entity.id
_entity.type
_entity.pdbx_description
1 polymer ?
#
loop_
_entity_poly.entity_id
_entity_poly.type
_entity_poly.pdbx_seq_one_letter_code
_entity_poly.pdbx_strand_id
1 'polypeptide(L)' 'HRLLNEVRPDRVHVMLGGRIVRSGDATLAEQIDARGYDWLIAEVA' A
#
# COMPACT_ATOMS: atom_id res chain seq x y z
N HIS A 1 16.57 -6.11 -6.19
CA HIS A 1 15.52 -6.59 -7.12
C HIS A 1 14.19 -6.58 -6.37
N ARG A 2 13.23 -5.71 -6.77
CA ARG A 2 11.94 -5.57 -6.09
C ARG A 2 10.98 -6.67 -6.57
N LEU A 3 10.48 -7.49 -5.63
CA LEU A 3 9.53 -8.58 -5.87
C LEU A 3 8.28 -8.16 -6.68
N LEU A 4 7.83 -6.90 -6.55
CA LEU A 4 6.62 -6.40 -7.21
C LEU A 4 6.74 -6.21 -8.73
N ASN A 5 7.95 -6.24 -9.30
CA ASN A 5 8.13 -6.15 -10.75
C ASN A 5 7.90 -7.49 -11.46
N GLU A 6 7.87 -8.60 -10.71
CA GLU A 6 7.79 -9.96 -11.24
C GLU A 6 6.38 -10.57 -11.03
N VAL A 7 5.60 -10.04 -10.09
CA VAL A 7 4.21 -10.44 -9.82
C VAL A 7 3.38 -9.21 -9.51
N ARG A 8 2.39 -8.93 -10.36
CA ARG A 8 1.42 -7.84 -10.16
C ARG A 8 0.28 -8.34 -9.25
N PRO A 9 0.11 -7.79 -8.03
CA PRO A 9 -0.97 -8.22 -7.16
C PRO A 9 -2.32 -7.71 -7.69
N ASP A 10 -3.34 -8.56 -7.64
CA ASP A 10 -4.73 -8.15 -7.92
C ASP A 10 -5.29 -7.26 -6.79
N ARG A 11 -4.79 -7.46 -5.57
CA ARG A 11 -5.26 -6.75 -4.38
C ARG A 11 -4.14 -6.50 -3.39
N VAL A 12 -4.11 -5.28 -2.87
CA VAL A 12 -3.15 -4.78 -1.90
C VAL A 12 -3.90 -4.29 -0.67
N HIS A 13 -3.42 -4.68 0.51
CA HIS A 13 -3.97 -4.27 1.79
C HIS A 13 -2.88 -3.59 2.62
N VAL A 14 -3.15 -2.38 3.10
CA VAL A 14 -2.28 -1.63 4.01
C VAL A 14 -2.76 -1.85 5.43
N MET A 15 -1.84 -2.28 6.31
CA MET A 15 -2.11 -2.48 7.72
C MET A 15 -1.37 -1.44 8.57
N LEU A 16 -2.09 -0.79 9.49
CA LEU A 16 -1.55 0.08 10.53
C LEU A 16 -2.23 -0.27 11.86
N GLY A 17 -1.45 -0.39 12.94
CA GLY A 17 -2.00 -0.69 14.28
C GLY A 17 -2.81 -1.99 14.37
N GLY A 18 -2.47 -3.00 13.57
CA GLY A 18 -3.18 -4.29 13.55
C GLY A 18 -4.52 -4.27 12.81
N ARG A 19 -4.87 -3.19 12.11
CA ARG A 19 -6.09 -3.09 11.31
C ARG A 19 -5.76 -2.77 9.86
N ILE A 20 -6.61 -3.23 8.94
CA ILE A 20 -6.55 -2.80 7.54
C ILE A 20 -7.11 -1.38 7.49
N VAL A 21 -6.29 -0.45 7.01
CA VAL A 21 -6.66 0.96 6.88
C VAL A 21 -6.96 1.33 5.44
N ARG A 22 -6.39 0.60 4.48
CA ARG A 22 -6.68 0.80 3.06
C ARG A 22 -6.56 -0.49 2.27
N SER A 23 -7.34 -0.56 1.21
CA SER A 23 -7.31 -1.66 0.25
C SER A 23 -7.38 -1.07 -1.16
N GLY A 24 -6.68 -1.68 -2.10
CA GLY A 24 -6.65 -1.25 -3.50
C GLY A 24 -6.10 -2.34 -4.40
N ASP A 25 -5.88 -2.01 -5.66
CA ASP A 25 -5.18 -2.86 -6.62
C ASP A 25 -3.65 -2.58 -6.58
N ALA A 26 -2.91 -3.09 -7.56
CA ALA A 26 -1.47 -2.85 -7.69
C ALA A 26 -1.07 -1.36 -7.66
N THR A 27 -1.94 -0.44 -8.09
CA THR A 27 -1.64 1.01 -8.10
C THR A 27 -1.42 1.55 -6.69
N LEU A 28 -2.03 0.92 -5.67
CA LEU A 28 -1.81 1.30 -4.28
C LEU A 28 -0.36 1.04 -3.85
N ALA A 29 0.22 -0.08 -4.29
CA ALA A 29 1.62 -0.39 -4.02
C ALA A 29 2.57 0.59 -4.73
N GLU A 30 2.27 0.95 -5.98
CA GLU A 30 3.03 1.96 -6.74
C GLU A 30 2.99 3.34 -6.06
N GLN A 31 1.83 3.75 -5.55
CA GLN A 31 1.66 5.02 -4.84
C GLN A 31 2.47 5.06 -3.53
N ILE A 32 2.44 3.97 -2.76
CA ILE A 32 3.23 3.84 -1.52
C ILE A 32 4.72 3.90 -1.85
N ASP A 33 5.15 3.22 -2.92
CA ASP A 33 6.54 3.19 -3.33
C ASP A 33 7.06 4.56 -3.81
N ALA A 34 6.18 5.35 -4.46
CA ALA A 34 6.52 6.67 -4.96
C ALA A 34 6.46 7.79 -3.91
N ARG A 35 5.53 7.72 -2.95
CA ARG A 35 5.22 8.82 -2.01
C ARG A 35 5.47 8.48 -0.54
N GLY A 36 5.73 7.22 -0.21
CA GLY A 36 5.79 6.74 1.17
C GLY A 36 4.41 6.52 1.80
N TYR A 37 4.38 6.35 3.12
CA TYR A 37 3.19 5.99 3.90
C TYR A 37 2.48 7.18 4.57
N ASP A 38 3.04 8.38 4.51
CA ASP A 38 2.59 9.52 5.34
C ASP A 38 1.11 9.88 5.15
N TRP A 39 0.64 9.83 3.91
CA TRP A 39 -0.76 10.12 3.56
C TRP A 39 -1.75 9.05 4.05
N LEU A 40 -1.28 7.82 4.31
CA LEU A 40 -2.09 6.74 4.90
C LEU A 40 -2.24 6.92 6.42
N ILE A 41 -1.22 7.49 7.07
CA ILE A 41 -1.23 7.74 8.52
C ILE A 41 -2.20 8.88 8.85
N ALA A 42 -2.25 9.92 8.01
CA ALA A 42 -3.15 11.06 8.17
C ALA A 42 -4.65 10.70 8.06
N GLU A 43 -5.01 9.64 7.32
CA GLU A 43 -6.41 9.16 7.22
C GLU A 43 -6.87 8.38 8.48
N VAL A 44 -5.94 7.94 9.33
CA VAL A 44 -6.21 7.07 10.50
C VAL A 44 -6.17 7.82 11.82
N ALA A 45 -5.55 9.00 11.85
CA ALA A 45 -5.48 9.90 13.01
C ALA A 45 -6.78 10.71 13.18
#